data_AF-A0A2V6A9R5-F1
#
_entry.id   AF-A0A2V6A9R5-F1
#
_cell.length_a   1.000
_cell.length_b   1.000
_cell.length_c   1.000
_cell.angle_alpha   90.00
_cell.angle_beta   90.00
_cell.angle_gamma   90.00
#
_symmetry.space_group_name_H-M   'P 1'
#
loop_
_entity.id
_entity.type
_entity.pdbx_description
1 polymer ?
#
loop_
_entity_poly.entity_id
_entity_poly.type
_entity_poly.pdbx_seq_one_letter_code
_entity_poly.pdbx_strand_id
1 'polypeptide(L)'
;MDFRIRTLFFVVIAGLTLPDLSSASVIFKPGEKAKYVAPGEEEMNGNAEELFHIGQVAEKEGNLKRAIRAYKSLVRRHPKDALAPGAVFRAAELLEQRHDLIAAAQLFRWVVEQYPSSPHFDEAIEGQFRIGEIYLAGKKLKLLGIPFGSSMDRAAEIFAAVVRTAPYGKYTARAQFDIGLAREKQGANDAAIEAYQAVVTKFPKEPVAADAQYQIGYIWFTAARAGTKDEAATTNARTGFQDFLFRYPNSEKAAQARSNLQMLERKQTVSSYQVAKFYDKQKNYRAAVIYYNEVIRQEPGSTESERAKKRIDQLRVKLGDAALQSAFAAAAEAEKKKAGTHEGQTAKSESTMRNAPNSGMPLPSPETDLSLPPPASLAPDTTTAPEPPGVPAEGETPERSSASPEATASPAP
;
A
#
# COMPACT_ATOMS: atom_id res chain seq x y z
N MET A 1 -70.07 17.72 6.76
CA MET A 1 -70.55 19.04 7.20
C MET A 1 -70.60 19.02 8.73
N ASP A 2 -69.88 19.78 9.56
CA ASP A 2 -68.70 20.67 9.41
C ASP A 2 -68.10 20.94 10.83
N PHE A 3 -66.92 21.53 11.08
CA PHE A 3 -65.92 22.19 10.21
C PHE A 3 -64.50 22.00 10.80
N ARG A 4 -63.44 21.94 9.99
CA ARG A 4 -62.03 21.85 10.46
C ARG A 4 -61.35 23.24 10.52
N ILE A 5 -61.70 24.11 11.47
CA ILE A 5 -60.95 25.38 11.69
C ILE A 5 -60.85 25.70 13.18
N ARG A 6 -59.73 25.32 13.83
CA ARG A 6 -59.30 25.91 15.12
C ARG A 6 -57.83 25.73 15.48
N THR A 7 -57.13 24.76 14.89
CA THR A 7 -55.69 24.47 15.14
C THR A 7 -54.72 25.11 14.13
N LEU A 8 -55.18 25.95 13.21
CA LEU A 8 -54.33 26.61 12.20
C LEU A 8 -54.02 28.09 12.49
N PHE A 9 -54.51 28.65 13.61
CA PHE A 9 -54.41 30.10 13.89
C PHE A 9 -53.33 30.50 14.92
N PHE A 10 -52.58 29.54 15.47
CA PHE A 10 -51.48 29.81 16.41
C PHE A 10 -50.07 29.67 15.80
N VAL A 11 -49.97 29.33 14.50
CA VAL A 11 -48.68 29.26 13.77
C VAL A 11 -48.43 30.52 12.93
N VAL A 12 -49.44 31.38 12.74
CA VAL A 12 -49.35 32.59 11.88
C VAL A 12 -49.00 33.86 12.67
N ILE A 13 -49.13 33.86 14.01
CA ILE A 13 -48.86 35.04 14.88
C ILE A 13 -47.59 34.85 15.73
N ALA A 14 -46.62 34.10 15.19
CA ALA A 14 -45.26 33.99 15.73
C ALA A 14 -44.17 34.35 14.70
N GLY A 15 -44.57 34.88 13.53
CA GLY A 15 -43.67 35.31 12.44
C GLY A 15 -43.52 36.84 12.32
N LEU A 16 -43.94 37.60 13.33
CA LEU A 16 -43.93 39.07 13.34
C LEU A 16 -43.13 39.67 14.51
N THR A 17 -42.17 38.91 15.06
CA THR A 17 -41.00 39.53 15.69
C THR A 17 -40.18 40.19 14.58
N LEU A 18 -40.11 41.52 14.63
CA LEU A 18 -39.39 42.43 13.73
C LEU A 18 -38.20 41.75 13.03
N PRO A 19 -38.14 41.71 11.68
CA PRO A 19 -36.87 41.49 11.04
C PRO A 19 -35.96 42.65 11.44
N ASP A 20 -34.79 42.35 12.01
CA ASP A 20 -33.72 43.34 12.05
C ASP A 20 -33.58 43.92 10.64
N LEU A 21 -33.64 45.25 10.54
CA LEU A 21 -33.45 45.97 9.28
C LEU A 21 -31.99 45.84 8.86
N SER A 22 -31.72 44.66 8.30
CA SER A 22 -30.45 44.20 7.80
C SER A 22 -30.08 45.11 6.63
N SER A 23 -29.28 46.13 6.93
CA SER A 23 -29.01 47.26 6.05
C SER A 23 -28.15 46.82 4.85
N ALA A 24 -28.82 46.46 3.76
CA ALA A 24 -28.17 46.12 2.50
C ALA A 24 -27.63 47.41 1.86
N SER A 25 -26.31 47.49 1.69
CA SER A 25 -25.65 48.62 1.04
C SER A 25 -25.50 48.35 -0.46
N VAL A 26 -26.17 49.17 -1.28
CA VAL A 26 -25.92 49.19 -2.73
C VAL A 26 -24.75 50.13 -2.98
N ILE A 27 -23.57 49.56 -3.27
CA ILE A 27 -22.36 50.35 -3.53
C ILE A 27 -22.40 50.85 -4.97
N PHE A 28 -22.50 52.17 -5.14
CA PHE A 28 -22.43 52.83 -6.45
C PHE A 28 -21.01 53.34 -6.70
N LYS A 29 -20.38 52.88 -7.78
CA LYS A 29 -19.14 53.43 -8.31
C LYS A 29 -19.40 53.98 -9.72
N PRO A 30 -19.07 55.25 -10.01
CA PRO A 30 -19.25 55.81 -11.34
C PRO A 30 -18.57 54.95 -12.41
N GLY A 31 -19.33 54.45 -13.38
CA GLY A 31 -18.86 53.59 -14.46
C GLY A 31 -19.00 52.07 -14.25
N GLU A 32 -19.31 51.60 -13.04
CA GLU A 32 -19.64 50.18 -12.81
C GLU A 32 -21.14 49.97 -12.59
N LYS A 33 -21.66 48.79 -12.99
CA LYS A 33 -23.03 48.37 -12.63
C LYS A 33 -23.11 48.15 -11.12
N ALA A 34 -24.15 48.68 -10.49
CA ALA A 34 -24.42 48.47 -9.07
C ALA A 34 -24.48 46.98 -8.74
N LYS A 35 -23.71 46.56 -7.73
CA LYS A 35 -23.64 45.18 -7.25
C LYS A 35 -24.40 45.08 -5.93
N TYR A 36 -25.18 44.02 -5.78
CA TYR A 36 -25.85 43.70 -4.52
C TYR A 36 -24.83 43.10 -3.55
N VAL A 37 -24.81 43.64 -2.32
CA VAL A 37 -23.94 43.18 -1.25
C VAL A 37 -24.85 42.84 -0.06
N ALA A 38 -24.73 41.63 0.48
CA ALA A 38 -25.57 41.22 1.60
C ALA A 38 -25.20 42.03 2.86
N PRO A 39 -26.16 42.32 3.76
CA PRO A 39 -25.88 43.07 4.98
C PRO A 39 -24.77 42.42 5.83
N GLY A 40 -23.80 43.22 6.28
CA GLY A 40 -22.61 42.74 6.99
C GLY A 40 -21.52 42.15 6.09
N GLU A 41 -21.70 42.16 4.77
CA GLU A 41 -20.63 41.92 3.80
C GLU A 41 -20.07 43.24 3.29
N GLU A 42 -18.75 43.42 3.38
CA GLU A 42 -18.07 44.52 2.70
C GLU A 42 -17.51 44.03 1.36
N GLU A 43 -17.61 44.86 0.31
CA GLU A 43 -16.90 44.61 -0.93
C GLU A 43 -15.39 44.75 -0.72
N MET A 44 -14.70 43.61 -0.65
CA MET A 44 -13.25 43.52 -0.68
C MET A 44 -12.71 43.96 -2.04
N ASN A 45 -12.57 45.27 -2.22
CA ASN A 45 -12.01 45.95 -3.38
C ASN A 45 -10.71 46.65 -2.99
N GLY A 46 -9.74 46.66 -3.90
CA GLY A 46 -8.48 47.36 -3.72
C GLY A 46 -7.38 46.81 -4.64
N ASN A 47 -6.20 47.42 -4.56
CA ASN A 47 -4.95 46.83 -5.03
C ASN A 47 -4.54 45.64 -4.12
N ALA A 48 -3.42 44.97 -4.42
CA ALA A 48 -3.00 43.81 -3.63
C ALA A 48 -2.61 44.17 -2.19
N GLU A 49 -1.91 45.29 -1.99
CA GLU A 49 -1.45 45.78 -0.69
C GLU A 49 -2.63 46.16 0.22
N GLU A 50 -3.63 46.88 -0.29
CA GLU A 50 -4.87 47.25 0.41
C GLU A 50 -5.62 46.00 0.89
N LEU A 51 -5.78 44.99 0.01
CA LEU A 51 -6.47 43.74 0.36
C LEU A 51 -5.67 42.90 1.36
N PHE A 52 -4.35 42.97 1.32
CA PHE A 52 -3.47 42.31 2.31
C PHE A 52 -3.59 43.00 3.67
N HIS A 53 -3.52 44.34 3.71
CA HIS A 53 -3.66 45.14 4.92
C HIS A 53 -5.04 44.98 5.58
N ILE A 54 -6.13 44.95 4.80
CA ILE A 54 -7.47 44.62 5.32
C ILE A 54 -7.49 43.23 5.97
N GLY A 55 -6.76 42.26 5.41
CA GLY A 55 -6.55 40.94 6.01
C GLY A 55 -5.86 41.02 7.37
N GLN A 56 -4.73 41.72 7.44
CA GLN A 56 -3.94 41.88 8.68
C GLN A 56 -4.68 42.65 9.78
N VAL A 57 -5.44 43.69 9.44
CA VAL A 57 -6.28 44.42 10.41
C VAL A 57 -7.38 43.51 10.95
N ALA A 58 -8.07 42.77 10.06
CA ALA A 58 -9.10 41.81 10.46
C ALA A 58 -8.56 40.66 11.32
N GLU A 59 -7.31 40.22 11.12
CA GLU A 59 -6.64 39.26 12.03
C GLU A 59 -6.45 39.86 13.43
N LYS A 60 -5.95 41.10 13.54
CA LYS A 60 -5.74 41.79 14.83
C LYS A 60 -7.05 42.03 15.59
N GLU A 61 -8.14 42.25 14.87
CA GLU A 61 -9.51 42.35 15.42
C GLU A 61 -10.11 40.98 15.81
N GLY A 62 -9.43 39.86 15.54
CA GLY A 62 -9.96 38.51 15.74
C GLY A 62 -11.05 38.11 14.74
N ASN A 63 -11.31 38.92 13.72
CA ASN A 63 -12.33 38.67 12.70
C ASN A 63 -11.78 37.76 11.58
N LEU A 64 -11.51 36.50 11.94
CA LEU A 64 -10.94 35.49 11.05
C LEU A 64 -11.74 35.31 9.75
N LYS A 65 -13.08 35.47 9.78
CA LYS A 65 -13.94 35.40 8.59
C LYS A 65 -13.63 36.53 7.60
N ARG A 66 -13.49 37.76 8.08
CA ARG A 66 -13.13 38.95 7.29
C ARG A 66 -11.72 38.81 6.72
N ALA A 67 -10.75 38.38 7.54
CA ALA A 67 -9.37 38.17 7.12
C ALA A 67 -9.25 37.17 5.96
N ILE A 68 -9.82 35.97 6.11
CA ILE A 68 -9.83 34.93 5.06
C ILE A 68 -10.47 35.45 3.76
N ARG A 69 -11.55 36.26 3.86
CA ARG A 69 -12.22 36.85 2.70
C ARG A 69 -11.34 37.88 1.97
N ALA A 70 -10.62 38.72 2.71
CA ALA A 70 -9.72 39.72 2.15
C ALA A 70 -8.57 39.03 1.37
N TYR A 71 -7.87 38.08 1.99
CA TYR A 71 -6.81 37.32 1.35
C TYR A 71 -7.28 36.49 0.14
N LYS A 72 -8.42 35.78 0.23
CA LYS A 72 -9.01 35.10 -0.94
C LYS A 72 -9.38 36.08 -2.06
N SER A 73 -9.75 37.32 -1.72
CA SER A 73 -10.08 38.35 -2.72
C SER A 73 -8.83 38.93 -3.38
N LEU A 74 -7.72 39.09 -2.64
CA LEU A 74 -6.41 39.45 -3.18
C LEU A 74 -6.01 38.43 -4.24
N VAL A 75 -5.96 37.16 -3.89
CA VAL A 75 -5.47 36.08 -4.76
C VAL A 75 -6.36 35.91 -6.00
N ARG A 76 -7.68 36.06 -5.86
CA ARG A 76 -8.63 35.98 -6.99
C ARG A 76 -8.49 37.14 -7.98
N ARG A 77 -8.07 38.33 -7.53
CA ARG A 77 -7.97 39.55 -8.37
C ARG A 77 -6.55 39.76 -8.90
N HIS A 78 -5.55 39.50 -8.06
CA HIS A 78 -4.14 39.79 -8.26
C HIS A 78 -3.29 38.51 -8.09
N PRO A 79 -3.56 37.41 -8.82
CA PRO A 79 -2.90 36.11 -8.62
C PRO A 79 -1.40 36.10 -8.95
N LYS A 80 -0.86 37.13 -9.61
CA LYS A 80 0.57 37.23 -9.95
C LYS A 80 1.35 38.19 -9.03
N ASP A 81 0.68 38.76 -8.04
CA ASP A 81 1.28 39.71 -7.12
C ASP A 81 2.22 39.01 -6.12
N ALA A 82 3.28 39.70 -5.69
CA ALA A 82 4.24 39.16 -4.72
C ALA A 82 3.60 38.81 -3.36
N LEU A 83 2.50 39.48 -2.98
CA LEU A 83 1.74 39.20 -1.77
C LEU A 83 0.79 38.01 -1.90
N ALA A 84 0.50 37.53 -3.12
CA ALA A 84 -0.50 36.48 -3.35
C ALA A 84 -0.16 35.13 -2.69
N PRO A 85 1.09 34.60 -2.73
CA PRO A 85 1.43 33.35 -2.06
C PRO A 85 1.25 33.44 -0.54
N GLY A 86 1.74 34.54 0.07
CA GLY A 86 1.57 34.81 1.49
C GLY A 86 0.11 34.95 1.91
N ALA A 87 -0.71 35.61 1.07
CA ALA A 87 -2.15 35.75 1.31
C ALA A 87 -2.88 34.38 1.30
N VAL A 88 -2.60 33.50 0.33
CA VAL A 88 -3.17 32.14 0.34
C VAL A 88 -2.73 31.38 1.60
N PHE A 89 -1.45 31.45 1.93
CA PHE A 89 -0.88 30.74 3.08
C PHE A 89 -1.53 31.19 4.40
N ARG A 90 -1.57 32.50 4.69
CA ARG A 90 -2.29 33.05 5.87
C ARG A 90 -3.76 32.64 5.88
N ALA A 91 -4.44 32.68 4.74
CA ALA A 91 -5.82 32.23 4.65
C ALA A 91 -6.00 30.74 4.95
N ALA A 92 -5.01 29.89 4.68
CA ALA A 92 -5.02 28.46 5.02
C ALA A 92 -4.85 28.25 6.53
N GLU A 93 -3.88 28.91 7.16
CA GLU A 93 -3.66 28.87 8.62
C GLU A 93 -4.91 29.33 9.39
N LEU A 94 -5.55 30.42 8.96
CA LEU A 94 -6.78 30.94 9.56
C LEU A 94 -7.99 29.99 9.38
N LEU A 95 -8.01 29.17 8.32
CA LEU A 95 -9.02 28.12 8.15
C LEU A 95 -8.75 26.92 9.06
N GLU A 96 -7.47 26.55 9.25
CA GLU A 96 -7.05 25.50 10.18
C GLU A 96 -7.38 25.87 11.64
N GLN A 97 -7.11 27.12 12.04
CA GLN A 97 -7.50 27.69 13.34
C GLN A 97 -9.03 27.64 13.56
N ARG A 98 -9.82 27.78 12.49
CA ARG A 98 -11.29 27.63 12.50
C ARG A 98 -11.77 26.18 12.35
N HIS A 99 -10.86 25.22 12.34
CA HIS A 99 -11.08 23.78 12.12
C HIS A 99 -11.74 23.40 10.79
N ASP A 100 -11.74 24.31 9.80
CA ASP A 100 -12.18 24.06 8.42
C ASP A 100 -11.05 23.41 7.62
N LEU A 101 -10.70 22.19 8.03
CA LEU A 101 -9.49 21.51 7.57
C LEU A 101 -9.52 21.15 6.08
N ILE A 102 -10.69 20.91 5.49
CA ILE A 102 -10.82 20.67 4.04
C ILE A 102 -10.45 21.93 3.27
N ALA A 103 -10.99 23.09 3.67
CA ALA A 103 -10.67 24.35 3.01
C ALA A 103 -9.21 24.79 3.26
N ALA A 104 -8.66 24.51 4.45
CA ALA A 104 -7.25 24.73 4.75
C ALA A 104 -6.32 23.90 3.85
N ALA A 105 -6.53 22.58 3.77
CA ALA A 105 -5.73 21.69 2.90
C ALA A 105 -5.84 22.05 1.41
N GLN A 106 -7.00 22.54 0.96
CA GLN A 106 -7.19 23.07 -0.39
C GLN A 106 -6.39 24.36 -0.64
N LEU A 107 -6.33 25.28 0.32
CA LEU A 107 -5.52 26.49 0.17
C LEU A 107 -4.01 26.19 0.27
N PHE A 108 -3.57 25.33 1.18
CA PHE A 108 -2.18 24.87 1.19
C PHE A 108 -1.81 24.19 -0.14
N ARG A 109 -2.72 23.40 -0.73
CA ARG A 109 -2.53 22.85 -2.09
C ARG A 109 -2.37 23.94 -3.14
N TRP A 110 -3.16 25.01 -3.06
CA TRP A 110 -3.06 26.14 -3.96
C TRP A 110 -1.70 26.86 -3.83
N VAL A 111 -1.15 27.03 -2.62
CA VAL A 111 0.21 27.59 -2.43
C VAL A 111 1.21 26.76 -3.22
N VAL A 112 1.21 25.46 -2.99
CA VAL A 112 2.18 24.51 -3.55
C VAL A 112 2.04 24.35 -5.08
N GLU A 113 0.81 24.27 -5.60
CA GLU A 113 0.56 24.03 -7.03
C GLU A 113 0.65 25.30 -7.89
N GLN A 114 0.26 26.47 -7.36
CA GLN A 114 0.24 27.73 -8.11
C GLN A 114 1.47 28.61 -7.85
N TYR A 115 2.14 28.43 -6.71
CA TYR A 115 3.35 29.18 -6.35
C TYR A 115 4.50 28.26 -5.90
N PRO A 116 5.03 27.36 -6.76
CA PRO A 116 6.11 26.44 -6.38
C PRO A 116 7.40 27.11 -5.86
N SER A 117 7.65 28.37 -6.24
CA SER A 117 8.78 29.17 -5.76
C SER A 117 8.44 30.05 -4.55
N SER A 118 7.32 29.80 -3.88
CA SER A 118 6.93 30.54 -2.67
C SER A 118 7.87 30.21 -1.51
N PRO A 119 8.25 31.19 -0.68
CA PRO A 119 8.90 30.93 0.61
C PRO A 119 8.08 30.01 1.53
N HIS A 120 6.76 29.90 1.32
CA HIS A 120 5.84 29.10 2.13
C HIS A 120 5.56 27.70 1.56
N PHE A 121 6.38 27.23 0.60
CA PHE A 121 6.15 25.95 -0.07
C PHE A 121 6.22 24.77 0.91
N ASP A 122 7.30 24.69 1.70
CA ASP A 122 7.53 23.57 2.62
C ASP A 122 6.55 23.60 3.82
N GLU A 123 6.21 24.77 4.33
CA GLU A 123 5.21 24.94 5.39
C GLU A 123 3.80 24.60 4.90
N ALA A 124 3.48 24.86 3.63
CA ALA A 124 2.22 24.45 3.03
C ALA A 124 2.14 22.93 2.84
N ILE A 125 3.24 22.28 2.43
CA ILE A 125 3.35 20.81 2.41
C ILE A 125 3.18 20.24 3.84
N GLU A 126 3.81 20.85 4.85
CA GLU A 126 3.63 20.43 6.24
C GLU A 126 2.17 20.59 6.70
N GLY A 127 1.52 21.72 6.40
CA GLY A 127 0.11 21.97 6.70
C GLY A 127 -0.80 20.91 6.06
N GLN A 128 -0.56 20.54 4.80
CA GLN A 128 -1.27 19.41 4.17
C GLN A 128 -1.02 18.09 4.92
N PHE A 129 0.24 17.75 5.21
CA PHE A 129 0.60 16.51 5.89
C PHE A 129 -0.08 16.41 7.27
N ARG A 130 0.02 17.47 8.08
CA ARG A 130 -0.62 17.61 9.40
C ARG A 130 -2.13 17.39 9.34
N ILE A 131 -2.80 17.98 8.34
CA ILE A 131 -4.24 17.78 8.13
C ILE A 131 -4.55 16.35 7.69
N GLY A 132 -3.71 15.74 6.84
CA GLY A 132 -3.80 14.33 6.46
C GLY A 132 -3.78 13.41 7.67
N GLU A 133 -2.86 13.63 8.61
CA GLU A 133 -2.77 12.87 9.87
C GLU A 133 -4.03 13.02 10.74
N ILE A 134 -4.62 14.23 10.82
CA ILE A 134 -5.88 14.45 11.55
C ILE A 134 -7.04 13.63 10.94
N TYR A 135 -7.10 13.50 9.60
CA TYR A 135 -8.08 12.64 8.94
C TYR A 135 -7.76 11.14 9.10
N LEU A 136 -6.48 10.77 9.10
CA LEU A 136 -6.01 9.39 9.33
C LEU A 136 -6.28 8.92 10.77
N ALA A 137 -6.30 9.83 11.74
CA ALA A 137 -6.69 9.59 13.12
C ALA A 137 -8.20 9.31 13.30
N GLY A 138 -9.01 9.44 12.24
CA GLY A 138 -10.43 9.08 12.26
C GLY A 138 -11.37 10.22 12.67
N LYS A 139 -11.00 11.49 12.43
CA LYS A 139 -11.89 12.64 12.63
C LYS A 139 -13.17 12.49 11.79
N LYS A 140 -14.26 12.05 12.43
CA LYS A 140 -15.57 11.84 11.78
C LYS A 140 -16.02 13.11 11.06
N LEU A 141 -16.07 13.07 9.72
CA LEU A 141 -16.72 14.11 8.93
C LEU A 141 -18.20 14.19 9.31
N LYS A 142 -18.72 15.41 9.44
CA LYS A 142 -20.14 15.66 9.71
C LYS A 142 -20.65 16.73 8.74
N LEU A 143 -21.74 16.44 8.05
CA LEU A 143 -22.51 17.42 7.29
C LEU A 143 -23.94 17.43 7.87
N LEU A 144 -24.40 18.58 8.36
CA LEU A 144 -25.72 18.74 9.00
C LEU A 144 -26.01 17.72 10.14
N GLY A 145 -24.97 17.25 10.83
CA GLY A 145 -25.06 16.22 11.88
C GLY A 145 -24.94 14.77 11.39
N ILE A 146 -25.01 14.53 10.08
CA ILE A 146 -24.92 13.20 9.45
C ILE A 146 -23.45 12.92 9.07
N PRO A 147 -22.91 11.70 9.31
CA PRO A 147 -21.59 11.34 8.81
C PRO A 147 -21.57 11.25 7.27
N PHE A 148 -20.61 11.92 6.63
CA PHE A 148 -20.53 11.98 5.17
C PHE A 148 -19.09 11.73 4.66
N GLY A 149 -18.93 10.70 3.82
CA GLY A 149 -17.64 10.25 3.29
C GLY A 149 -16.75 9.54 4.32
N SER A 150 -15.75 8.79 3.85
CA SER A 150 -14.75 8.21 4.76
C SER A 150 -13.69 9.24 5.11
N SER A 151 -13.34 9.32 6.40
CA SER A 151 -12.17 10.08 6.88
C SER A 151 -10.88 9.59 6.22
N MET A 152 -10.80 8.30 5.89
CA MET A 152 -9.63 7.69 5.26
C MET A 152 -9.48 8.08 3.79
N ASP A 153 -10.57 8.31 3.05
CA ASP A 153 -10.48 8.81 1.67
C ASP A 153 -9.89 10.22 1.64
N ARG A 154 -10.31 11.09 2.57
CA ARG A 154 -9.74 12.44 2.69
C ARG A 154 -8.27 12.42 3.12
N ALA A 155 -7.88 11.51 4.03
CA ALA A 155 -6.47 11.33 4.35
C ALA A 155 -5.66 10.93 3.11
N ALA A 156 -6.10 9.89 2.39
CA ALA A 156 -5.44 9.42 1.18
C ALA A 156 -5.38 10.48 0.07
N GLU A 157 -6.44 11.25 -0.18
CA GLU A 157 -6.48 12.36 -1.14
C GLU A 157 -5.52 13.50 -0.79
N ILE A 158 -5.30 13.77 0.50
CA ILE A 158 -4.41 14.84 0.97
C ILE A 158 -2.95 14.38 0.89
N PHE A 159 -2.64 13.18 1.38
CA PHE A 159 -1.29 12.61 1.25
C PHE A 159 -0.90 12.37 -0.21
N ALA A 160 -1.81 11.93 -1.08
CA ALA A 160 -1.53 11.78 -2.51
C ALA A 160 -1.19 13.11 -3.19
N ALA A 161 -1.74 14.23 -2.71
CA ALA A 161 -1.34 15.55 -3.18
C ALA A 161 0.10 15.87 -2.75
N VAL A 162 0.45 15.68 -1.46
CA VAL A 162 1.83 15.85 -0.94
C VAL A 162 2.84 15.05 -1.77
N VAL A 163 2.57 13.76 -2.01
CA VAL A 163 3.44 12.88 -2.80
C VAL A 163 3.60 13.38 -4.25
N ARG A 164 2.52 13.90 -4.85
CA ARG A 164 2.54 14.43 -6.23
C ARG A 164 3.33 15.74 -6.33
N THR A 165 3.17 16.65 -5.39
CA THR A 165 3.72 18.00 -5.49
C THR A 165 5.13 18.14 -4.93
N ALA A 166 5.52 17.28 -3.99
CA ALA A 166 6.87 17.27 -3.41
C ALA A 166 7.49 15.87 -3.46
N PRO A 167 7.76 15.28 -4.65
CA PRO A 167 8.19 13.88 -4.77
C PRO A 167 9.49 13.51 -4.04
N TYR A 168 10.31 14.51 -3.67
CA TYR A 168 11.54 14.36 -2.88
C TYR A 168 11.49 15.12 -1.53
N GLY A 169 10.30 15.56 -1.10
CA GLY A 169 10.11 16.32 0.14
C GLY A 169 10.20 15.46 1.40
N LYS A 170 10.55 16.10 2.52
CA LYS A 170 10.68 15.52 3.87
C LYS A 170 9.50 14.62 4.29
N TYR A 171 8.28 14.98 3.90
CA TYR A 171 7.05 14.29 4.33
C TYR A 171 6.60 13.19 3.36
N THR A 172 7.27 13.02 2.22
CA THR A 172 6.70 12.31 1.05
C THR A 172 6.74 10.80 1.17
N ALA A 173 7.84 10.22 1.67
CA ALA A 173 7.91 8.79 1.97
C ALA A 173 6.88 8.38 3.04
N ARG A 174 6.70 9.24 4.04
CA ARG A 174 5.72 9.02 5.12
C ARG A 174 4.29 9.22 4.63
N ALA A 175 4.00 10.24 3.83
CA ALA A 175 2.69 10.43 3.18
C ALA A 175 2.32 9.22 2.31
N GLN A 176 3.27 8.67 1.54
CA GLN A 176 3.04 7.46 0.74
C GLN A 176 2.72 6.23 1.60
N PHE A 177 3.38 6.08 2.76
CA PHE A 177 3.03 5.06 3.75
C PHE A 177 1.64 5.28 4.38
N ASP A 178 1.32 6.52 4.72
CA ASP A 178 0.06 6.88 5.37
C ASP A 178 -1.15 6.77 4.42
N ILE A 179 -0.94 6.83 3.09
CA ILE A 179 -1.93 6.37 2.08
C ILE A 179 -2.22 4.87 2.27
N GLY A 180 -1.18 4.05 2.41
CA GLY A 180 -1.32 2.61 2.68
C GLY A 180 -2.11 2.35 3.96
N LEU A 181 -1.77 3.05 5.04
CA LEU A 181 -2.47 2.94 6.33
C LEU A 181 -3.93 3.41 6.25
N ALA A 182 -4.24 4.42 5.42
CA ALA A 182 -5.61 4.83 5.15
C ALA A 182 -6.42 3.75 4.42
N ARG A 183 -5.83 3.10 3.40
CA ARG A 183 -6.46 2.01 2.64
C ARG A 183 -6.62 0.74 3.48
N GLU A 184 -5.64 0.40 4.32
CA GLU A 184 -5.70 -0.70 5.28
C GLU A 184 -6.87 -0.52 6.26
N LYS A 185 -7.05 0.69 6.82
CA LYS A 185 -8.19 1.03 7.69
C LYS A 185 -9.56 0.99 6.99
N GLN A 186 -9.60 1.00 5.66
CA GLN A 186 -10.83 0.79 4.87
C GLN A 186 -11.09 -0.69 4.54
N GLY A 187 -10.15 -1.59 4.83
CA GLY A 187 -10.17 -2.97 4.35
C GLY A 187 -9.81 -3.11 2.86
N ALA A 188 -9.31 -2.04 2.22
CA ALA A 188 -8.90 -2.02 0.82
C ALA A 188 -7.46 -2.57 0.70
N ASN A 189 -7.30 -3.86 1.00
CA ASN A 189 -6.00 -4.53 1.16
C ASN A 189 -5.10 -4.40 -0.07
N ASP A 190 -5.63 -4.57 -1.29
CA ASP A 190 -4.84 -4.48 -2.52
C ASP A 190 -4.25 -3.07 -2.70
N ALA A 191 -5.09 -2.03 -2.55
CA ALA A 191 -4.67 -0.64 -2.61
C ALA A 191 -3.72 -0.24 -1.46
N ALA A 192 -3.80 -0.90 -0.30
CA ALA A 192 -2.85 -0.72 0.79
C ALA A 192 -1.48 -1.34 0.44
N ILE A 193 -1.49 -2.56 -0.11
CA ILE A 193 -0.28 -3.25 -0.58
C ILE A 193 0.41 -2.44 -1.68
N GLU A 194 -0.31 -1.96 -2.69
CA GLU A 194 0.23 -1.09 -3.75
C GLU A 194 0.89 0.17 -3.16
N ALA A 195 0.22 0.84 -2.21
CA ALA A 195 0.73 2.04 -1.58
C ALA A 195 1.99 1.78 -0.74
N TYR A 196 2.05 0.66 -0.01
CA TYR A 196 3.23 0.25 0.75
C TYR A 196 4.38 -0.21 -0.17
N GLN A 197 4.10 -0.95 -1.24
CA GLN A 197 5.09 -1.32 -2.26
C GLN A 197 5.73 -0.07 -2.88
N ALA A 198 4.94 0.95 -3.18
CA ALA A 198 5.47 2.23 -3.66
C ALA A 198 6.44 2.90 -2.67
N VAL A 199 6.27 2.71 -1.35
CA VAL A 199 7.27 3.16 -0.34
C VAL A 199 8.56 2.36 -0.49
N VAL A 200 8.48 1.03 -0.50
CA VAL A 200 9.64 0.13 -0.57
C VAL A 200 10.44 0.35 -1.86
N THR A 201 9.77 0.56 -3.00
CA THR A 201 10.40 0.78 -4.30
C THR A 201 11.00 2.18 -4.44
N LYS A 202 10.28 3.24 -4.03
CA LYS A 202 10.70 4.64 -4.29
C LYS A 202 11.58 5.21 -3.18
N PHE A 203 11.41 4.75 -1.95
CA PHE A 203 12.08 5.28 -0.76
C PHE A 203 12.79 4.19 0.07
N PRO A 204 13.54 3.23 -0.53
CA PRO A 204 14.05 2.04 0.17
C PRO A 204 14.98 2.31 1.37
N LYS A 205 15.56 3.53 1.43
CA LYS A 205 16.48 3.99 2.49
C LYS A 205 15.80 4.78 3.61
N GLU A 206 14.53 5.18 3.42
CA GLU A 206 13.78 5.91 4.45
C GLU A 206 13.37 4.96 5.59
N PRO A 207 13.36 5.41 6.85
CA PRO A 207 13.02 4.53 7.99
C PRO A 207 11.67 3.82 7.84
N VAL A 208 10.71 4.50 7.21
CA VAL A 208 9.34 4.00 6.97
C VAL A 208 9.26 2.87 5.94
N ALA A 209 10.31 2.63 5.15
CA ALA A 209 10.30 1.53 4.17
C ALA A 209 10.34 0.14 4.83
N ALA A 210 11.01 0.01 5.99
CA ALA A 210 10.97 -1.21 6.79
C ALA A 210 9.54 -1.47 7.30
N ASP A 211 8.85 -0.43 7.78
CA ASP A 211 7.45 -0.53 8.20
C ASP A 211 6.54 -0.92 7.05
N ALA A 212 6.70 -0.31 5.87
CA ALA A 212 5.93 -0.63 4.67
C ALA A 212 6.08 -2.11 4.27
N GLN A 213 7.32 -2.60 4.19
CA GLN A 213 7.60 -4.00 3.85
C GLN A 213 7.00 -4.98 4.88
N TYR A 214 7.06 -4.64 6.17
CA TYR A 214 6.40 -5.44 7.20
C TYR A 214 4.87 -5.46 7.02
N GLN A 215 4.23 -4.33 6.72
CA GLN A 215 2.78 -4.26 6.56
C GLN A 215 2.28 -5.06 5.35
N ILE A 216 3.03 -5.13 4.25
CA ILE A 216 2.70 -6.00 3.11
C ILE A 216 2.58 -7.46 3.59
N GLY A 217 3.58 -7.98 4.32
CA GLY A 217 3.54 -9.33 4.89
C GLY A 217 2.41 -9.50 5.92
N TYR A 218 2.12 -8.47 6.71
CA TYR A 218 1.07 -8.49 7.74
C TYR A 218 -0.35 -8.51 7.15
N ILE A 219 -0.62 -7.77 6.07
CA ILE A 219 -1.92 -7.82 5.37
C ILE A 219 -2.17 -9.25 4.88
N TRP A 220 -1.21 -9.85 4.17
CA TRP A 220 -1.33 -11.24 3.73
C TRP A 220 -1.46 -12.23 4.90
N PHE A 221 -0.75 -12.00 6.01
CA PHE A 221 -0.87 -12.83 7.22
C PHE A 221 -2.27 -12.77 7.84
N THR A 222 -2.91 -11.61 7.87
CA THR A 222 -4.30 -11.49 8.37
C THR A 222 -5.30 -12.20 7.44
N ALA A 223 -5.14 -12.06 6.12
CA ALA A 223 -5.92 -12.81 5.13
C ALA A 223 -5.72 -14.33 5.29
N ALA A 224 -4.46 -14.79 5.38
CA ALA A 224 -4.10 -16.19 5.60
C ALA A 224 -4.62 -16.75 6.93
N ARG A 225 -4.88 -15.90 7.94
CA ARG A 225 -5.52 -16.32 9.20
C ARG A 225 -7.03 -16.37 9.12
N ALA A 226 -7.67 -15.44 8.40
CA ALA A 226 -9.12 -15.42 8.19
C ALA A 226 -9.58 -16.57 7.25
N GLY A 227 -8.80 -16.86 6.21
CA GLY A 227 -9.04 -17.98 5.30
C GLY A 227 -8.66 -19.33 5.90
N THR A 228 -9.58 -20.31 5.85
CA THR A 228 -9.29 -21.69 6.29
C THR A 228 -8.47 -22.49 5.28
N LYS A 229 -8.38 -22.04 4.01
CA LYS A 229 -7.67 -22.72 2.91
C LYS A 229 -6.95 -21.78 1.92
N ASP A 230 -6.67 -20.54 2.29
CA ASP A 230 -5.98 -19.60 1.39
C ASP A 230 -4.46 -19.84 1.38
N GLU A 231 -4.04 -20.76 0.52
CA GLU A 231 -2.63 -21.11 0.28
C GLU A 231 -1.86 -19.98 -0.41
N ALA A 232 -2.53 -19.18 -1.25
CA ALA A 232 -1.93 -18.02 -1.90
C ALA A 232 -1.60 -16.92 -0.88
N ALA A 233 -2.54 -16.55 -0.01
CA ALA A 233 -2.28 -15.61 1.07
C ALA A 233 -1.22 -16.12 2.07
N THR A 234 -1.24 -17.43 2.36
CA THR A 234 -0.21 -18.06 3.22
C THR A 234 1.18 -17.95 2.60
N THR A 235 1.29 -18.16 1.28
CA THR A 235 2.53 -18.04 0.53
C THR A 235 2.99 -16.59 0.43
N ASN A 236 2.10 -15.65 0.06
CA ASN A 236 2.38 -14.22 0.01
C ASN A 236 2.81 -13.65 1.37
N ALA A 237 2.21 -14.11 2.47
CA ALA A 237 2.61 -13.73 3.82
C ALA A 237 4.02 -14.22 4.17
N ARG A 238 4.34 -15.48 3.80
CA ARG A 238 5.69 -16.04 3.97
C ARG A 238 6.71 -15.24 3.19
N THR A 239 6.49 -15.02 1.89
CA THR A 239 7.38 -14.23 1.04
C THR A 239 7.56 -12.81 1.57
N GLY A 240 6.46 -12.12 1.94
CA GLY A 240 6.52 -10.75 2.47
C GLY A 240 7.35 -10.62 3.75
N PHE A 241 7.25 -11.58 4.69
CA PHE A 241 8.09 -11.59 5.90
C PHE A 241 9.51 -12.07 5.66
N GLN A 242 9.75 -12.97 4.71
CA GLN A 242 11.10 -13.38 4.31
C GLN A 242 11.84 -12.21 3.63
N ASP A 243 11.20 -11.51 2.70
CA ASP A 243 11.70 -10.28 2.09
C ASP A 243 11.98 -9.19 3.13
N PHE A 244 11.09 -9.04 4.11
CA PHE A 244 11.30 -8.11 5.22
C PHE A 244 12.55 -8.46 6.04
N LEU A 245 12.73 -9.72 6.42
CA LEU A 245 13.89 -10.18 7.19
C LEU A 245 15.19 -10.13 6.38
N PHE A 246 15.13 -10.31 5.06
CA PHE A 246 16.26 -10.19 4.16
C PHE A 246 16.70 -8.73 3.96
N ARG A 247 15.75 -7.82 3.73
CA ARG A 247 16.01 -6.40 3.47
C ARG A 247 16.29 -5.59 4.74
N TYR A 248 15.64 -5.94 5.85
CA TYR A 248 15.65 -5.17 7.11
C TYR A 248 15.95 -6.07 8.34
N PRO A 249 17.07 -6.85 8.35
CA PRO A 249 17.35 -7.86 9.38
C PRO A 249 17.48 -7.30 10.81
N ASN A 250 17.83 -6.02 10.93
CA ASN A 250 18.06 -5.30 12.19
C ASN A 250 16.88 -4.40 12.60
N SER A 251 15.74 -4.45 11.90
CA SER A 251 14.53 -3.71 12.30
C SER A 251 13.97 -4.24 13.62
N GLU A 252 13.39 -3.35 14.44
CA GLU A 252 12.68 -3.71 15.68
C GLU A 252 11.59 -4.78 15.45
N LYS A 253 10.95 -4.75 14.26
CA LYS A 253 9.93 -5.73 13.86
C LYS A 253 10.49 -7.09 13.41
N ALA A 254 11.81 -7.27 13.33
CA ALA A 254 12.43 -8.54 12.90
C ALA A 254 12.10 -9.72 13.85
N ALA A 255 11.99 -9.48 15.15
CA ALA A 255 11.52 -10.52 16.09
C ALA A 255 10.05 -10.90 15.82
N GLN A 256 9.19 -9.91 15.55
CA GLN A 256 7.77 -10.12 15.27
C GLN A 256 7.55 -10.83 13.93
N ALA A 257 8.28 -10.47 12.88
CA ALA A 257 8.22 -11.14 11.57
C ALA A 257 8.62 -12.62 11.66
N ARG A 258 9.69 -12.95 12.41
CA ARG A 258 10.07 -14.35 12.70
C ARG A 258 8.95 -15.11 13.44
N SER A 259 8.29 -14.46 14.40
CA SER A 259 7.15 -15.05 15.12
C SER A 259 5.95 -15.30 14.20
N ASN A 260 5.61 -14.35 13.33
CA ASN A 260 4.52 -14.52 12.36
C ASN A 260 4.80 -15.65 11.36
N LEU A 261 6.04 -15.78 10.87
CA LEU A 261 6.48 -16.91 10.04
C LEU A 261 6.28 -18.24 10.75
N GLN A 262 6.73 -18.36 12.01
CA GLN A 262 6.52 -19.57 12.81
C GLN A 262 5.02 -19.90 13.01
N MET A 263 4.14 -18.90 13.10
CA MET A 263 2.69 -19.14 13.16
C MET A 263 2.11 -19.66 11.83
N LEU A 264 2.62 -19.19 10.68
CA LEU A 264 2.24 -19.69 9.36
C LEU A 264 2.69 -21.15 9.18
N GLU A 265 3.94 -21.45 9.55
CA GLU A 265 4.51 -22.80 9.54
C GLU A 265 3.68 -23.75 10.40
N ARG A 266 3.40 -23.40 11.66
CA ARG A 266 2.56 -24.22 12.56
C ARG A 266 1.16 -24.49 12.03
N LYS A 267 0.53 -23.53 11.36
CA LYS A 267 -0.77 -23.75 10.71
C LYS A 267 -0.65 -24.80 9.59
N GLN A 268 0.43 -24.77 8.80
CA GLN A 268 0.69 -25.75 7.75
C GLN A 268 1.03 -27.13 8.32
N THR A 269 1.94 -27.23 9.29
CA THR A 269 2.32 -28.46 9.99
C THR A 269 1.12 -29.17 10.61
N VAL A 270 0.26 -28.43 11.31
CA VAL A 270 -0.98 -28.98 11.90
C VAL A 270 -1.93 -29.48 10.81
N SER A 271 -2.07 -28.75 9.70
CA SER A 271 -2.88 -29.19 8.56
C SER A 271 -2.36 -30.52 7.98
N SER A 272 -1.06 -30.59 7.66
CA SER A 272 -0.37 -31.79 7.17
C SER A 272 -0.59 -32.98 8.11
N TYR A 273 -0.50 -32.77 9.42
CA TYR A 273 -0.68 -33.83 10.41
C TYR A 273 -2.14 -34.34 10.51
N GLN A 274 -3.14 -33.47 10.38
CA GLN A 274 -4.54 -33.92 10.34
C GLN A 274 -4.85 -34.68 9.04
N VAL A 275 -4.28 -34.27 7.90
CA VAL A 275 -4.42 -35.01 6.63
C VAL A 275 -3.74 -36.39 6.72
N ALA A 276 -2.55 -36.47 7.33
CA ALA A 276 -1.90 -37.75 7.61
C ALA A 276 -2.80 -38.70 8.43
N LYS A 277 -3.38 -38.19 9.52
CA LYS A 277 -4.32 -38.95 10.37
C LYS A 277 -5.61 -39.35 9.65
N PHE A 278 -6.09 -38.55 8.70
CA PHE A 278 -7.26 -38.87 7.89
C PHE A 278 -6.99 -40.09 7.00
N TYR A 279 -5.90 -40.09 6.24
CA TYR A 279 -5.50 -41.24 5.42
C TYR A 279 -5.13 -42.48 6.25
N ASP A 280 -4.48 -42.30 7.40
CA ASP A 280 -4.18 -43.38 8.35
C ASP A 280 -5.47 -44.07 8.86
N LYS A 281 -6.49 -43.26 9.22
CA LYS A 281 -7.82 -43.75 9.62
C LYS A 281 -8.52 -44.51 8.49
N GLN A 282 -8.34 -44.10 7.24
CA GLN A 282 -8.83 -44.80 6.05
C GLN A 282 -8.01 -46.05 5.67
N LYS A 283 -6.90 -46.33 6.38
CA LYS A 283 -5.91 -47.37 6.04
C LYS A 283 -5.15 -47.13 4.73
N ASN A 284 -5.20 -45.93 4.17
CA ASN A 284 -4.34 -45.53 3.05
C ASN A 284 -2.95 -45.14 3.60
N TYR A 285 -2.20 -46.14 4.02
CA TYR A 285 -0.94 -45.94 4.76
C TYR A 285 0.16 -45.33 3.90
N ARG A 286 0.17 -45.55 2.58
CA ARG A 286 1.12 -44.91 1.65
C ARG A 286 0.93 -43.40 1.61
N ALA A 287 -0.32 -42.93 1.45
CA ALA A 287 -0.62 -41.50 1.54
C ALA A 287 -0.31 -40.95 2.94
N ALA A 288 -0.73 -41.64 4.00
CA ALA A 288 -0.48 -41.20 5.38
C ALA A 288 1.01 -40.99 5.68
N VAL A 289 1.89 -41.89 5.24
CA VAL A 289 3.35 -41.76 5.42
C VAL A 289 3.93 -40.55 4.69
N ILE A 290 3.42 -40.19 3.50
CA ILE A 290 3.85 -38.98 2.79
C ILE A 290 3.55 -37.72 3.64
N TYR A 291 2.32 -37.58 4.13
CA TYR A 291 1.95 -36.43 4.97
C TYR A 291 2.63 -36.45 6.35
N TYR A 292 2.88 -37.62 6.96
CA TYR A 292 3.67 -37.70 8.19
C TYR A 292 5.13 -37.29 7.96
N ASN A 293 5.74 -37.64 6.81
CA ASN A 293 7.07 -37.16 6.44
C ASN A 293 7.07 -35.65 6.18
N GLU A 294 6.01 -35.08 5.62
CA GLU A 294 5.86 -33.63 5.45
C GLU A 294 5.89 -32.91 6.80
N VAL A 295 5.17 -33.40 7.82
CA VAL A 295 5.20 -32.86 9.20
C VAL A 295 6.60 -32.89 9.79
N ILE A 296 7.35 -33.98 9.54
CA ILE A 296 8.73 -34.13 10.03
C ILE A 296 9.68 -33.17 9.30
N ARG A 297 9.46 -32.91 8.01
CA ARG A 297 10.23 -31.97 7.20
C ARG A 297 9.96 -30.51 7.58
N GLN A 298 8.71 -30.17 7.85
CA GLN A 298 8.27 -28.80 8.17
C GLN A 298 8.69 -28.36 9.58
N GLU A 299 8.53 -29.22 10.61
CA GLU A 299 8.94 -28.89 11.99
C GLU A 299 9.67 -30.06 12.68
N PRO A 300 10.96 -30.29 12.35
CA PRO A 300 11.77 -31.30 13.02
C PRO A 300 11.83 -31.10 14.55
N GLY A 301 11.49 -32.13 15.32
CA GLY A 301 11.53 -32.10 16.79
C GLY A 301 10.29 -31.49 17.46
N SER A 302 9.30 -31.03 16.69
CA SER A 302 7.97 -30.69 17.23
C SER A 302 7.25 -31.93 17.78
N THR A 303 6.33 -31.75 18.73
CA THR A 303 5.52 -32.84 19.30
C THR A 303 4.75 -33.62 18.23
N GLU A 304 4.26 -32.96 17.18
CA GLU A 304 3.57 -33.65 16.08
C GLU A 304 4.54 -34.37 15.14
N SER A 305 5.76 -33.85 14.92
CA SER A 305 6.81 -34.61 14.18
C SER A 305 7.24 -35.88 14.91
N GLU A 306 7.39 -35.84 16.24
CA GLU A 306 7.76 -37.03 17.02
C GLU A 306 6.63 -38.07 17.05
N ARG A 307 5.37 -37.62 17.08
CA ARG A 307 4.20 -38.50 16.88
C ARG A 307 4.16 -39.07 15.47
N ALA A 308 4.46 -38.27 14.45
CA ALA A 308 4.52 -38.69 13.06
C ALA A 308 5.60 -39.76 12.84
N LYS A 309 6.84 -39.56 13.33
CA LYS A 309 7.93 -40.56 13.30
C LYS A 309 7.48 -41.88 13.92
N LYS A 310 7.03 -41.82 15.18
CA LYS A 310 6.56 -42.99 15.93
C LYS A 310 5.41 -43.72 15.22
N ARG A 311 4.55 -43.00 14.48
CA ARG A 311 3.47 -43.61 13.71
C ARG A 311 3.98 -44.25 12.42
N ILE A 312 4.89 -43.62 11.68
CA ILE A 312 5.55 -44.23 10.52
C ILE A 312 6.22 -45.55 10.93
N ASP A 313 6.97 -45.57 12.02
CA ASP A 313 7.67 -46.78 12.46
C ASP A 313 6.70 -47.91 12.87
N GLN A 314 5.58 -47.58 13.51
CA GLN A 314 4.49 -48.54 13.75
C GLN A 314 3.87 -49.11 12.47
N LEU A 315 3.77 -48.30 11.41
CA LEU A 315 3.26 -48.76 10.11
C LEU A 315 4.30 -49.66 9.43
N ARG A 316 5.60 -49.29 9.46
CA ARG A 316 6.71 -50.08 8.91
C ARG A 316 6.76 -51.48 9.52
N VAL A 317 6.71 -51.57 10.85
CA VAL A 317 6.73 -52.86 11.58
C VAL A 317 5.51 -53.73 11.22
N LYS A 318 4.36 -53.14 10.91
CA LYS A 318 3.12 -53.89 10.60
C LYS A 318 2.97 -54.31 9.14
N LEU A 319 3.59 -53.59 8.20
CA LEU A 319 3.30 -53.70 6.77
C LEU A 319 4.55 -53.99 5.92
N GLY A 320 5.74 -53.78 6.48
CA GLY A 320 7.01 -53.78 5.77
C GLY A 320 7.24 -52.48 4.98
N ASP A 321 8.51 -52.09 4.83
CA ASP A 321 8.87 -50.83 4.14
C ASP A 321 8.39 -50.80 2.68
N ALA A 322 8.43 -51.92 1.97
CA ALA A 322 7.98 -52.03 0.58
C ALA A 322 6.50 -51.67 0.39
N ALA A 323 5.64 -51.93 1.38
CA ALA A 323 4.23 -51.56 1.33
C ALA A 323 3.99 -50.05 1.55
N LEU A 324 4.98 -49.32 2.05
CA LEU A 324 4.92 -47.90 2.42
C LEU A 324 5.72 -46.99 1.49
N GLN A 325 6.66 -47.52 0.71
CA GLN A 325 7.35 -46.76 -0.34
C GLN A 325 6.33 -46.09 -1.29
N SER A 326 6.59 -44.83 -1.67
CA SER A 326 5.85 -44.17 -2.74
C SER A 326 6.17 -44.82 -4.08
N ALA A 327 5.25 -44.76 -5.04
CA ALA A 327 5.47 -45.34 -6.37
C ALA A 327 6.70 -44.73 -7.07
N PHE A 328 6.95 -43.42 -6.86
CA PHE A 328 8.14 -42.72 -7.34
C PHE A 328 9.45 -43.26 -6.73
N ALA A 329 9.49 -43.49 -5.41
CA ALA A 329 10.70 -44.02 -4.77
C ALA A 329 11.02 -45.45 -5.25
N ALA A 330 9.99 -46.30 -5.36
CA ALA A 330 10.14 -47.66 -5.88
C ALA A 330 10.60 -47.68 -7.35
N ALA A 331 10.10 -46.76 -8.18
CA ALA A 331 10.55 -46.61 -9.57
C ALA A 331 12.01 -46.15 -9.66
N ALA A 332 12.41 -45.14 -8.89
CA ALA A 332 13.79 -44.64 -8.88
C ALA A 332 14.81 -45.68 -8.35
N GLU A 333 14.42 -46.50 -7.37
CA GLU A 333 15.25 -47.64 -6.94
C GLU A 333 15.32 -48.75 -7.99
N ALA A 334 14.25 -48.99 -8.75
CA ALA A 334 14.25 -49.94 -9.86
C ALA A 334 15.13 -49.48 -11.04
N GLU A 335 15.12 -48.18 -11.35
CA GLU A 335 16.05 -47.61 -12.35
C GLU A 335 17.50 -47.69 -11.89
N LYS A 336 17.81 -47.34 -10.63
CA LYS A 336 19.17 -47.50 -10.08
C LYS A 336 19.66 -48.95 -10.11
N LYS A 337 18.77 -49.93 -9.84
CA LYS A 337 19.11 -51.36 -9.95
C LYS A 337 19.36 -51.80 -11.40
N LYS A 338 18.65 -51.24 -12.38
CA LYS A 338 18.91 -51.47 -13.82
C LYS A 338 20.19 -50.80 -14.30
N ALA A 339 20.50 -49.59 -13.85
CA ALA A 339 21.75 -48.91 -14.17
C ALA A 339 22.97 -49.69 -13.63
N GLY A 340 22.91 -50.14 -12.37
CA GLY A 340 23.96 -50.95 -11.75
C GLY A 340 24.13 -52.37 -12.34
N THR A 341 23.25 -52.82 -13.24
CA THR A 341 23.44 -54.09 -13.99
C THR A 341 24.07 -53.90 -15.38
N HIS A 342 24.37 -52.66 -15.78
CA HIS A 342 25.00 -52.34 -17.07
C HIS A 342 26.44 -51.78 -16.97
N GLU A 343 27.02 -51.61 -15.77
CA GLU A 343 28.46 -51.28 -15.61
C GLU A 343 29.35 -52.53 -15.76
N GLY A 344 29.17 -53.24 -16.87
CA GLY A 344 29.76 -54.55 -17.14
C GLY A 344 30.36 -54.74 -18.53
N GLN A 345 30.42 -53.70 -19.38
CA GLN A 345 31.20 -53.75 -20.63
C GLN A 345 31.50 -52.37 -21.26
N THR A 346 32.73 -52.26 -21.76
CA THR A 346 33.25 -51.31 -22.77
C THR A 346 33.29 -49.80 -22.47
N ALA A 347 34.52 -49.28 -22.43
CA ALA A 347 34.85 -47.87 -22.58
C ALA A 347 35.07 -47.48 -24.06
N LYS A 348 35.20 -46.16 -24.32
CA LYS A 348 35.38 -45.45 -25.61
C LYS A 348 34.14 -45.33 -26.52
N SER A 349 33.62 -44.11 -26.64
CA SER A 349 33.87 -43.27 -27.83
C SER A 349 33.23 -41.87 -27.69
N GLU A 350 33.54 -40.99 -28.63
CA GLU A 350 33.33 -39.53 -28.55
C GLU A 350 31.90 -39.03 -28.76
N SER A 351 31.75 -37.76 -28.36
CA SER A 351 30.68 -36.81 -28.65
C SER A 351 29.79 -37.03 -29.89
N THR A 352 28.49 -36.78 -29.72
CA THR A 352 27.76 -35.87 -30.62
C THR A 352 26.49 -35.32 -29.96
N MET A 353 26.29 -33.99 -30.01
CA MET A 353 24.98 -33.40 -29.72
C MET A 353 23.98 -33.77 -30.81
N ARG A 354 22.82 -34.34 -30.45
CA ARG A 354 21.57 -34.20 -31.22
C ARG A 354 20.36 -34.14 -30.29
N ASN A 355 19.49 -33.17 -30.58
CA ASN A 355 18.18 -33.03 -29.91
C ASN A 355 17.31 -34.27 -30.13
N ALA A 356 16.56 -34.64 -29.10
CA ALA A 356 15.38 -35.51 -29.18
C ALA A 356 14.23 -34.90 -28.36
N PRO A 357 12.97 -35.04 -28.79
CA PRO A 357 11.87 -34.22 -28.27
C PRO A 357 11.36 -34.68 -26.90
N ASN A 358 10.76 -33.71 -26.19
CA ASN A 358 10.17 -33.87 -24.87
C ASN A 358 9.04 -34.91 -24.89
N SER A 359 9.39 -36.15 -24.55
CA SER A 359 8.50 -37.31 -24.61
C SER A 359 7.67 -37.38 -23.34
N GLY A 360 6.52 -36.71 -23.34
CA GLY A 360 5.57 -36.78 -22.23
C GLY A 360 5.11 -38.22 -21.98
N MET A 361 5.51 -38.78 -20.84
CA MET A 361 5.00 -40.07 -20.37
C MET A 361 3.76 -39.87 -19.47
N PRO A 362 2.82 -40.84 -19.43
CA PRO A 362 1.49 -40.59 -18.90
C PRO A 362 1.48 -40.42 -17.39
N LEU A 363 0.67 -39.46 -16.90
CA LEU A 363 0.29 -39.40 -15.50
C LEU A 363 -0.43 -40.70 -15.09
N PRO A 364 -0.20 -41.22 -13.87
CA PRO A 364 -0.95 -42.38 -13.37
C PRO A 364 -2.45 -42.07 -13.27
N SER A 365 -3.27 -43.11 -13.44
CA SER A 365 -4.73 -43.01 -13.60
C SER A 365 -5.44 -42.22 -12.50
N PRO A 366 -6.53 -41.48 -12.82
CA PRO A 366 -7.19 -40.54 -11.91
C PRO A 366 -8.13 -41.22 -10.89
N GLU A 367 -7.69 -42.31 -10.28
CA GLU A 367 -8.41 -43.02 -9.20
C GLU A 367 -7.83 -42.66 -7.83
N THR A 368 -7.90 -41.37 -7.47
CA THR A 368 -7.82 -40.95 -6.06
C THR A 368 -8.74 -39.76 -5.82
N ASP A 369 -9.69 -39.99 -4.91
CA ASP A 369 -10.77 -39.09 -4.47
C ASP A 369 -10.34 -37.61 -4.31
N LEU A 370 -11.00 -36.72 -5.07
CA LEU A 370 -10.66 -35.30 -5.29
C LEU A 370 -10.94 -34.37 -4.09
N SER A 371 -11.06 -34.89 -2.87
CA SER A 371 -11.53 -34.12 -1.71
C SER A 371 -10.45 -33.32 -0.96
N LEU A 372 -9.15 -33.57 -1.21
CA LEU A 372 -8.02 -32.91 -0.52
C LEU A 372 -6.87 -32.55 -1.49
N PRO A 373 -6.18 -31.42 -1.28
CA PRO A 373 -5.05 -31.01 -2.12
C PRO A 373 -3.87 -31.99 -1.97
N PRO A 374 -3.01 -32.14 -3.00
CA PRO A 374 -1.81 -32.97 -2.90
C PRO A 374 -0.83 -32.43 -1.85
N PRO A 375 0.04 -33.28 -1.26
CA PRO A 375 1.06 -32.82 -0.34
C PRO A 375 2.07 -31.91 -1.07
N ALA A 376 2.50 -30.83 -0.43
CA ALA A 376 3.42 -29.85 -1.01
C ALA A 376 4.77 -30.47 -1.46
N SER A 377 5.17 -31.62 -0.90
CA SER A 377 6.31 -32.43 -1.36
C SER A 377 6.14 -33.09 -2.74
N LEU A 378 4.96 -33.00 -3.36
CA LEU A 378 4.67 -33.45 -4.72
C LEU A 378 4.36 -32.31 -5.69
N ALA A 379 4.31 -31.06 -5.21
CA ALA A 379 4.27 -29.88 -6.08
C ALA A 379 5.70 -29.57 -6.56
N PRO A 380 5.90 -29.13 -7.82
CA PRO A 380 7.20 -28.62 -8.23
C PRO A 380 7.52 -27.33 -7.47
N ASP A 381 8.79 -27.14 -7.09
CA ASP A 381 9.26 -25.90 -6.48
C ASP A 381 9.13 -24.73 -7.48
N THR A 382 7.98 -24.04 -7.48
CA THR A 382 7.77 -22.81 -8.26
C THR A 382 8.47 -21.62 -7.61
N THR A 383 9.78 -21.74 -7.40
CA THR A 383 10.69 -20.62 -7.12
C THR A 383 11.39 -20.23 -8.41
N THR A 384 10.61 -19.78 -9.39
CA THR A 384 11.17 -19.07 -10.54
C THR A 384 11.59 -17.68 -10.07
N ALA A 385 12.84 -17.56 -9.63
CA ALA A 385 13.45 -16.26 -9.42
C ALA A 385 13.34 -15.45 -10.73
N PRO A 386 12.92 -14.18 -10.70
CA PRO A 386 12.88 -13.37 -11.91
C PRO A 386 14.30 -13.23 -12.46
N GLU A 387 14.44 -13.57 -13.74
CA GLU A 387 15.70 -13.47 -14.49
C GLU A 387 16.21 -12.02 -14.45
N PRO A 388 17.48 -11.75 -14.13
CA PRO A 388 18.01 -10.40 -14.19
C PRO A 388 17.97 -9.91 -15.66
N PRO A 389 17.50 -8.68 -15.94
CA PRO A 389 17.40 -8.20 -17.31
C PRO A 389 18.78 -8.17 -17.97
N GLY A 390 18.90 -8.91 -19.08
CA GLY A 390 20.16 -9.10 -19.79
C GLY A 390 20.74 -7.79 -20.33
N VAL A 391 22.06 -7.65 -20.19
CA VAL A 391 22.83 -6.58 -20.82
C VAL A 391 22.81 -6.79 -22.35
N PRO A 392 22.43 -5.80 -23.17
CA PRO A 392 22.61 -5.88 -24.62
C PRO A 392 24.10 -5.90 -24.96
N ALA A 393 24.53 -6.93 -25.70
CA ALA A 393 25.92 -7.06 -26.15
C ALA A 393 26.27 -6.03 -27.24
N GLU A 394 27.57 -5.74 -27.34
CA GLU A 394 28.15 -4.78 -28.27
C GLU A 394 28.10 -5.25 -29.74
N GLY A 395 28.01 -4.28 -30.64
CA GLY A 395 28.10 -4.42 -32.10
C GLY A 395 27.55 -3.15 -32.76
N GLU A 396 28.21 -2.48 -33.70
CA GLU A 396 29.51 -2.71 -34.34
C GLU A 396 30.20 -1.35 -34.59
N THR A 397 31.54 -1.33 -34.63
CA THR A 397 32.31 -0.17 -35.12
C THR A 397 32.47 -0.21 -36.63
N PRO A 398 32.58 0.95 -37.28
CA PRO A 398 33.42 1.10 -38.46
C PRO A 398 34.56 2.09 -38.21
N GLU A 399 35.77 1.71 -38.63
CA GLU A 399 36.96 2.55 -38.59
C GLU A 399 36.85 3.76 -39.55
N ARG A 400 37.42 4.91 -39.17
CA ARG A 400 38.58 5.45 -39.91
C ARG A 400 39.30 6.64 -39.27
N SER A 401 40.63 6.56 -39.44
CA SER A 401 41.59 7.67 -39.63
C SER A 401 41.98 8.57 -38.45
N SER A 402 43.14 8.21 -37.91
CA SER A 402 44.11 9.07 -37.23
C SER A 402 44.34 10.46 -37.84
N ALA A 403 44.49 11.48 -36.99
CA ALA A 403 45.67 12.37 -36.97
C ALA A 403 45.70 13.28 -35.71
N SER A 404 46.78 13.17 -34.94
CA SER A 404 47.34 14.25 -34.09
C SER A 404 48.52 14.89 -34.86
N PRO A 405 49.14 16.02 -34.46
CA PRO A 405 49.09 16.69 -33.15
C PRO A 405 49.01 18.25 -33.19
N GLU A 406 48.98 18.86 -32.00
CA GLU A 406 49.92 19.91 -31.49
C GLU A 406 49.27 20.87 -30.48
N ALA A 407 50.12 21.44 -29.64
CA ALA A 407 49.74 22.26 -28.49
C ALA A 407 49.77 23.76 -28.82
N THR A 408 49.02 24.55 -28.05
CA THR A 408 49.52 25.86 -27.57
C THR A 408 48.71 26.32 -26.35
N ALA A 409 49.31 27.20 -25.54
CA ALA A 409 48.81 27.57 -24.23
C ALA A 409 48.04 28.91 -24.22
N SER A 410 47.38 29.15 -23.07
CA SER A 410 47.11 30.41 -22.35
C SER A 410 47.73 31.74 -22.86
N PRO A 411 47.16 32.93 -22.53
CA PRO A 411 46.44 33.20 -21.28
C PRO A 411 45.17 34.09 -21.36
N ALA A 412 44.54 34.25 -20.19
CA ALA A 412 43.50 35.24 -19.89
C ALA A 412 44.07 36.68 -19.79
N PRO A 413 43.18 37.68 -19.69
CA PRO A 413 43.03 38.41 -18.43
C PRO A 413 41.66 38.21 -17.75
#